data_AF-A0A2X2I4K5-F1
#
_entry.id   AF-A0A2X2I4K5-F1
#
_cell.length_a   1.000
_cell.length_b   1.000
_cell.length_c   1.000
_cell.angle_alpha   90.00
_cell.angle_beta   90.00
_cell.angle_gamma   90.00
#
_symmetry.space_group_name_H-M   'P 1'
#
loop_
_entity.id
_entity.type
_entity.pdbx_description
1 polymer ?
#
loop_
_entity_poly.entity_id
_entity_poly.type
_entity_poly.pdbx_seq_one_letter_code
_entity_poly.pdbx_strand_id
1 'polypeptide(L)'
;MQSQDVFETLSASLSRQLTVEYDYVWFVPSGAVKDDLRHATLVALPVPGHGAGEPIGILTRVDATFSSGCQLMIHAIRKSVMPLIS
;
A
#
# COMPACT_ATOMS: atom_id res chain seq x y z
N MET A 1 -17.91 -21.25 22.02
CA MET A 1 -16.68 -21.34 21.20
C MET A 1 -16.64 -20.05 20.40
N GLN A 2 -15.81 -19.08 20.78
CA GLN A 2 -15.64 -17.87 19.98
C GLN A 2 -14.89 -18.26 18.72
N SER A 3 -15.53 -18.14 17.55
CA SER A 3 -14.82 -18.26 16.28
C SER A 3 -13.87 -17.07 16.17
N GLN A 4 -12.58 -17.36 16.00
CA GLN A 4 -11.60 -16.33 15.68
C GLN A 4 -11.70 -16.04 14.18
N ASP A 5 -12.80 -15.41 13.75
CA ASP A 5 -13.08 -15.11 12.33
C ASP A 5 -12.34 -13.85 11.83
N VAL A 6 -11.52 -13.23 12.69
CA VAL A 6 -10.75 -12.02 12.38
C VAL A 6 -9.27 -12.32 12.57
N PHE A 7 -8.49 -12.03 11.52
CA PHE A 7 -7.05 -12.22 11.50
C PHE A 7 -6.36 -10.86 11.30
N GLU A 8 -5.47 -10.51 12.24
CA GLU A 8 -4.69 -9.28 12.18
C GLU A 8 -3.21 -9.60 11.94
N THR A 9 -2.62 -8.96 10.94
CA THR A 9 -1.20 -9.13 10.63
C THR A 9 -0.63 -7.86 9.99
N LEU A 10 0.66 -7.63 10.21
CA LEU A 10 1.42 -6.60 9.51
C LEU A 10 2.01 -7.11 8.17
N SER A 11 1.87 -8.41 7.88
CA SER A 11 2.41 -9.02 6.67
C SER A 11 1.42 -8.90 5.51
N ALA A 12 1.68 -7.98 4.59
CA ALA A 12 0.87 -7.82 3.39
C ALA A 12 0.86 -9.09 2.50
N SER A 13 1.97 -9.84 2.46
CA SER A 13 2.02 -11.09 1.67
C SER A 13 1.12 -12.17 2.26
N LEU A 14 1.09 -12.30 3.59
CA LEU A 14 0.20 -13.25 4.26
C LEU A 14 -1.27 -12.83 4.10
N SER A 15 -1.59 -11.55 4.30
CA SER A 15 -2.95 -11.04 4.08
C SER A 15 -3.44 -11.29 2.66
N ARG A 16 -2.58 -11.05 1.65
CA ARG A 16 -2.90 -11.33 0.25
C ARG A 16 -3.15 -12.81 0.03
N GLN A 17 -2.29 -13.70 0.54
CA GLN A 17 -2.48 -15.15 0.39
C GLN A 17 -3.81 -15.61 1.00
N LEU A 18 -4.13 -15.14 2.22
CA LEU A 18 -5.39 -15.47 2.88
C LEU A 18 -6.63 -14.99 2.10
N THR A 19 -6.54 -13.84 1.43
CA THR A 19 -7.66 -13.29 0.64
C THR A 19 -7.83 -14.00 -0.71
N VAL A 20 -6.74 -14.48 -1.31
CA VAL A 20 -6.76 -15.16 -2.61
C VAL A 20 -7.12 -16.64 -2.46
N GLU A 21 -6.56 -17.30 -1.45
CA GLU A 21 -6.72 -18.76 -1.26
C GLU A 21 -7.97 -19.11 -0.42
N TYR A 22 -8.55 -18.13 0.28
CA TYR A 22 -9.70 -18.32 1.16
C TYR A 22 -10.65 -17.12 1.05
N ASP A 23 -11.88 -17.27 1.54
CA ASP A 23 -12.94 -16.25 1.46
C ASP A 23 -12.78 -15.10 2.49
N TYR A 24 -11.55 -14.68 2.79
CA TYR A 24 -11.31 -13.52 3.66
C TYR A 24 -11.50 -12.20 2.92
N VAL A 25 -12.04 -11.21 3.62
CA VAL A 25 -12.07 -9.81 3.15
C VAL A 25 -10.92 -9.05 3.80
N TRP A 26 -10.11 -8.36 2.99
CA TRP A 26 -8.97 -7.60 3.46
C TRP A 26 -9.14 -6.10 3.23
N PHE A 27 -9.07 -5.32 4.31
CA PHE A 27 -8.98 -3.87 4.26
C PHE A 27 -7.53 -3.44 3.98
N VAL A 28 -7.31 -2.82 2.83
CA VAL A 28 -5.97 -2.50 2.33
C VAL A 28 -5.97 -1.20 1.51
N PRO A 29 -4.90 -0.40 1.55
CA PRO A 29 -4.72 0.70 0.61
C PRO A 29 -4.70 0.20 -0.84
N SER A 30 -5.45 0.84 -1.74
CA SER A 30 -5.56 0.44 -3.15
C SER A 30 -4.22 0.35 -3.88
N GLY A 31 -3.22 1.14 -3.46
CA GLY A 31 -1.87 1.11 -4.02
C GLY A 31 -1.15 -0.23 -3.78
N ALA A 32 -1.40 -0.91 -2.66
CA ALA A 32 -0.72 -2.17 -2.32
C ALA A 32 -1.24 -3.36 -3.14
N VAL A 33 -2.45 -3.26 -3.69
CA VAL A 33 -3.10 -4.30 -4.49
C VAL A 33 -3.35 -3.86 -5.94
N LYS A 34 -2.65 -2.82 -6.40
CA LYS A 34 -2.86 -2.24 -7.74
C LYS A 34 -2.73 -3.28 -8.85
N ASP A 35 -1.70 -4.12 -8.78
CA ASP A 35 -1.47 -5.16 -9.79
C ASP A 35 -2.41 -6.34 -9.63
N ASP A 36 -2.85 -6.66 -8.40
CA ASP A 36 -3.88 -7.69 -8.18
C ASP A 36 -5.22 -7.30 -8.79
N LEU A 37 -5.62 -6.04 -8.65
CA LEU A 37 -6.82 -5.49 -9.26
C LEU A 37 -6.69 -5.45 -10.80
N ARG A 38 -5.51 -5.10 -11.33
CA ARG A 38 -5.25 -5.10 -12.77
C ARG A 38 -5.33 -6.50 -13.39
N HIS A 39 -4.85 -7.52 -12.69
CA HIS A 39 -4.88 -8.91 -13.15
C HIS A 39 -6.12 -9.68 -12.68
N ALA A 40 -7.09 -9.01 -12.06
CA ALA A 40 -8.30 -9.61 -11.49
C ALA A 40 -8.04 -10.78 -10.53
N THR A 41 -6.88 -10.77 -9.86
CA THR A 41 -6.57 -11.73 -8.77
C THR A 41 -7.32 -11.35 -7.49
N LEU A 42 -7.63 -10.06 -7.33
CA LEU A 42 -8.52 -9.54 -6.29
C LEU A 42 -9.60 -8.67 -6.92
N VAL A 43 -10.74 -8.55 -6.24
CA VAL A 43 -11.83 -7.64 -6.60
C VAL A 43 -12.08 -6.66 -5.45
N ALA A 44 -12.26 -5.38 -5.79
CA ALA A 44 -12.66 -4.39 -4.82
C ALA A 44 -14.16 -4.54 -4.51
N LEU A 45 -14.50 -4.70 -3.22
CA LEU A 45 -15.89 -4.73 -2.78
C LEU A 45 -16.45 -3.31 -2.66
N PRO A 46 -17.74 -3.08 -2.97
CA PRO A 46 -18.37 -1.77 -2.87
C PRO A 46 -18.63 -1.41 -1.41
N VAL A 47 -17.61 -0.91 -0.73
CA VAL A 47 -17.70 -0.33 0.62
C VAL A 47 -17.63 1.20 0.54
N PRO A 48 -18.43 1.95 1.33
CA PRO A 48 -18.33 3.41 1.37
C PRO A 48 -16.89 3.83 1.72
N GLY A 49 -16.19 4.42 0.75
CA GLY A 49 -14.80 4.83 0.91
C GLY A 49 -14.70 6.07 1.80
N HIS A 50 -13.88 6.01 2.85
CA HIS A 50 -13.50 7.18 3.61
C HIS A 50 -12.39 7.93 2.85
N GLY A 51 -12.78 8.87 2.00
CA GLY A 51 -11.90 9.94 1.51
C GLY A 51 -10.72 9.54 0.60
N ALA A 52 -10.08 10.54 0.00
CA ALA A 52 -8.95 10.38 -0.89
C ALA A 52 -7.78 9.62 -0.22
N GLY A 53 -7.05 8.82 -1.01
CA GLY A 53 -5.93 8.01 -0.53
C GLY A 53 -4.93 8.83 0.29
N GLU A 54 -4.46 8.24 1.40
CA GLU A 54 -3.56 8.93 2.32
C GLU A 54 -2.28 9.38 1.60
N PRO A 55 -1.80 10.61 1.89
CA PRO A 55 -0.58 11.10 1.28
C PRO A 55 0.61 10.25 1.73
N ILE A 56 1.33 9.67 0.76
CA ILE A 56 2.58 8.95 1.00
C ILE A 56 3.74 9.90 0.75
N GLY A 57 4.74 9.90 1.64
CA GLY A 57 5.89 10.80 1.57
C GLY A 57 7.18 10.16 2.08
N ILE A 58 8.26 10.93 1.99
CA ILE A 58 9.56 10.56 2.54
C ILE A 58 9.72 11.31 3.87
N LEU A 59 9.82 10.57 4.97
CA LEU A 59 10.16 11.13 6.27
C LEU A 59 11.68 11.13 6.43
N THR A 60 12.24 12.28 6.80
CA THR A 60 13.66 12.39 7.13
C THR A 60 13.83 13.04 8.50
N ARG A 61 14.95 12.76 9.17
CA ARG A 61 15.32 13.52 10.36
C ARG A 61 15.56 14.99 10.00
N VAL A 62 15.16 15.91 10.88
CA VAL A 62 15.32 17.36 10.68
C VAL A 62 16.78 17.82 10.75
N ASP A 63 17.61 17.09 11.49
CA ASP A 63 19.02 17.40 11.77
C ASP A 63 20.00 16.61 10.89
N ALA A 64 19.51 15.85 9.91
CA ALA A 64 20.37 15.02 9.07
C ALA A 64 21.00 15.82 7.92
N THR A 65 22.33 15.83 7.87
CA THR A 65 23.08 16.21 6.67
C THR A 65 23.05 15.05 5.69
N PHE A 66 22.33 15.18 4.57
CA PHE A 66 22.25 14.13 3.56
C PHE A 66 23.50 14.09 2.69
N SER A 67 24.05 12.89 2.48
CA SER A 67 25.06 12.66 1.46
C SER A 67 24.48 12.89 0.06
N SER A 68 25.35 13.12 -0.93
CA SER A 68 24.95 13.26 -2.34
C SER A 68 24.14 12.04 -2.85
N GLY A 69 24.52 10.83 -2.44
CA GLY A 69 23.79 9.60 -2.78
C GLY A 69 22.37 9.58 -2.21
N CYS A 70 22.17 10.03 -0.97
CA CYS A 70 20.84 10.11 -0.35
C CYS A 70 19.96 11.14 -1.06
N GLN A 71 20.52 12.31 -1.41
CA GLN A 71 19.81 13.33 -2.17
C GLN A 71 19.38 12.83 -3.57
N LEU A 72 20.27 12.11 -4.27
CA LEU A 72 19.95 11.47 -5.55
C LEU A 72 18.83 10.46 -5.41
N MET A 73 18.84 9.62 -4.38
CA MET A 73 17.78 8.66 -4.10
C MET A 73 16.44 9.34 -3.84
N ILE A 74 16.41 10.37 -2.98
CA ILE A 74 15.20 11.16 -2.69
C ILE A 74 14.63 11.77 -3.98
N HIS A 75 15.51 12.32 -4.82
CA HIS A 75 15.11 12.91 -6.10
C HIS A 75 14.55 11.86 -7.07
N ALA A 76 15.21 10.71 -7.19
CA ALA A 76 14.76 9.61 -8.04
C ALA A 76 13.40 9.06 -7.60
N ILE A 77 13.17 8.88 -6.29
CA ILE A 77 11.87 8.47 -5.75
C ILE A 77 10.81 9.51 -6.10
N ARG A 78 11.04 10.80 -5.80
CA ARG A 78 10.06 11.86 -6.12
C ARG A 78 9.67 11.86 -7.59
N LYS A 79 10.63 11.65 -8.50
CA LYS A 79 10.38 11.58 -9.94
C LYS A 79 9.53 10.37 -10.35
N SER A 80 9.63 9.24 -9.65
CA SER A 80 8.88 8.02 -9.99
C SER A 80 7.43 8.02 -9.49
N VAL A 81 7.12 8.77 -8.43
CA VAL A 81 5.76 8.85 -7.85
C VAL A 81 4.97 10.09 -8.28
N MET A 82 5.63 11.11 -8.85
CA MET A 82 4.93 12.28 -9.39
C MET A 82 4.06 11.83 -10.58
N PRO A 83 2.75 12.14 -10.60
CA PRO A 83 1.91 11.81 -11.74
C PRO A 83 2.49 12.50 -12.99
N LEU A 84 2.62 11.77 -14.09
CA LEU A 84 2.78 12.40 -15.40
C LEU A 84 1.56 13.27 -15.61
N ILE A 85 1.72 14.58 -15.38
CA ILE A 85 0.85 15.59 -15.97
C ILE A 85 1.13 15.53 -17.48
N SER A 86 0.21 14.89 -18.20
CA SER A 86 0.03 15.07 -19.65
C SER A 86 -1.24 15.84 -19.90
#